data_AF-A0A7X6NSD5-F1
#
_entry.id   AF-A0A7X6NSD5-F1
#
_cell.length_a   1.000
_cell.length_b   1.000
_cell.length_c   1.000
_cell.angle_alpha   90.00
_cell.angle_beta   90.00
_cell.angle_gamma   90.00
#
_symmetry.space_group_name_H-M   'P 1'
#
loop_
_entity.id
_entity.type
_entity.pdbx_description
1 polymer ?
#
loop_
_entity_poly.entity_id
_entity_poly.type
_entity_poly.pdbx_seq_one_letter_code
_entity_poly.pdbx_strand_id
1 'polypeptide(L)'
;MSRVAHSVQEYWRKQRGLMLALPAEVETGETDAVHDLRAAGRRLKATIRVYRPLLRPKLSEWLLAELDWFNAELGKARDAEVIHEQLAELLSGYPEAQSLLDTLAARQEHLRLDAIEMLDDDRVTGLVSALEGFVHRPWRRTLDTQQEDTSRQQILGRIDWARGRVLKAWRDADADSDAERAGLHLLRRRAKATRYAFESVSNGYPQAVPQVRFYAELSELLGVVQDAAMVEDALTAYPGELAQIAIAEQYRRATKAESSARDLLRAGLPEI
;
A
#
# COMPACT_ATOMS: atom_id res chain seq x y z
N MET A 1 -0.74 -24.83 -15.32
CA MET A 1 -0.66 -23.41 -14.90
C MET A 1 -0.14 -22.50 -16.01
N SER A 2 -0.79 -21.36 -16.23
CA SER A 2 -0.36 -20.37 -17.25
C SER A 2 0.90 -19.57 -16.83
N ARG A 3 1.63 -18.99 -17.81
CA ARG A 3 2.78 -18.08 -17.57
C ARG A 3 2.40 -16.89 -16.67
N VAL A 4 1.19 -16.37 -16.82
CA VAL A 4 0.68 -15.25 -16.02
C VAL A 4 0.47 -15.67 -14.56
N ALA A 5 -0.08 -16.86 -14.30
CA ALA A 5 -0.21 -17.38 -12.95
C ALA A 5 1.17 -17.69 -12.31
N HIS A 6 2.16 -18.14 -13.10
CA HIS A 6 3.52 -18.30 -12.61
C HIS A 6 4.14 -16.97 -12.17
N SER A 7 3.99 -15.91 -12.98
CA SER A 7 4.45 -14.55 -12.64
C SER A 7 3.89 -14.06 -11.30
N VAL A 8 2.62 -14.37 -10.98
CA VAL A 8 2.03 -14.00 -9.69
C VAL A 8 2.73 -14.73 -8.53
N GLN A 9 3.05 -16.02 -8.70
CA GLN A 9 3.81 -16.76 -7.68
C GLN A 9 5.21 -16.18 -7.48
N GLU A 10 5.93 -15.86 -8.56
CA GLU A 10 7.25 -15.23 -8.47
C GLU A 10 7.19 -13.88 -7.76
N TYR A 11 6.17 -13.07 -8.07
CA TYR A 11 5.93 -11.81 -7.39
C TYR A 11 5.73 -12.02 -5.89
N TRP A 12 4.92 -13.01 -5.49
CA TRP A 12 4.72 -13.33 -4.07
C TRP A 12 5.96 -13.87 -3.39
N ARG A 13 6.75 -14.73 -4.06
CA ARG A 13 8.05 -15.19 -3.55
C ARG A 13 8.99 -14.02 -3.28
N LYS A 14 9.05 -13.04 -4.20
CA LYS A 14 9.83 -11.81 -4.01
C LYS A 14 9.37 -11.03 -2.77
N GLN A 15 8.06 -10.81 -2.61
CA GLN A 15 7.56 -10.07 -1.43
C GLN A 15 7.81 -10.83 -0.12
N ARG A 16 7.66 -12.15 -0.11
CA ARG A 16 8.02 -12.98 1.04
C ARG A 16 9.52 -12.89 1.35
N GLY A 17 10.37 -12.90 0.32
CA GLY A 17 11.82 -12.72 0.48
C GLY A 17 12.17 -11.40 1.18
N LEU A 18 11.49 -10.31 0.82
CA LEU A 18 11.63 -9.03 1.52
C LEU A 18 11.16 -9.11 2.97
N MET A 19 10.06 -9.80 3.26
CA MET A 19 9.60 -10.00 4.64
C MET A 19 10.58 -10.80 5.52
N LEU A 20 11.47 -11.58 4.90
CA LEU A 20 12.53 -12.32 5.61
C LEU A 20 13.80 -11.50 5.80
N ALA A 21 14.15 -10.63 4.84
CA ALA A 21 15.42 -9.93 4.82
C ALA A 21 15.38 -8.60 5.60
N LEU A 22 14.29 -7.84 5.44
CA LEU A 22 14.19 -6.47 5.98
C LEU A 22 14.09 -6.37 7.51
N PRO A 23 13.66 -7.37 8.30
CA PRO A 23 13.69 -7.25 9.76
C PRO A 23 15.08 -6.87 10.32
N ALA A 24 16.15 -7.41 9.75
CA ALA A 24 17.52 -7.05 10.15
C ALA A 24 17.86 -5.58 9.85
N GLU A 25 17.34 -5.02 8.75
CA GLU A 25 17.52 -3.61 8.40
C GLU A 25 16.69 -2.68 9.30
N VAL A 26 15.51 -3.13 9.74
CA VAL A 26 14.69 -2.41 10.73
C VAL A 26 15.41 -2.34 12.07
N GLU A 27 16.06 -3.43 12.50
CA GLU A 27 16.87 -3.48 13.72
C GLU A 27 18.03 -2.47 13.69
N THR A 28 18.77 -2.42 12.58
CA THR A 28 19.91 -1.50 12.41
C THR A 28 19.50 -0.06 12.11
N GLY A 29 18.20 0.21 11.91
CA GLY A 29 17.68 1.55 11.65
C GLY A 29 18.02 2.07 10.24
N GLU A 30 18.15 1.18 9.27
CA GLU A 30 18.36 1.57 7.87
C GLU A 30 17.16 2.35 7.34
N THR A 31 17.45 3.39 6.55
CA THR A 31 16.43 4.24 5.95
C THR A 31 15.47 3.41 5.09
N ASP A 32 14.17 3.72 5.17
CA ASP A 32 13.09 3.04 4.42
C ASP A 32 12.86 1.55 4.75
N ALA A 33 13.60 0.92 5.68
CA ALA A 33 13.43 -0.50 5.98
C ALA A 33 11.99 -0.87 6.42
N VAL A 34 11.41 -0.07 7.33
CA VAL A 34 10.02 -0.23 7.79
C VAL A 34 9.03 0.00 6.64
N HIS A 35 9.30 1.03 5.81
CA HIS A 35 8.50 1.34 4.65
C HIS A 35 8.45 0.16 3.66
N ASP A 36 9.60 -0.38 3.30
CA ASP A 36 9.70 -1.47 2.33
C ASP A 36 9.12 -2.78 2.87
N LEU A 37 9.31 -3.07 4.17
CA LEU A 37 8.75 -4.24 4.83
C LEU A 37 7.22 -4.17 4.85
N ARG A 38 6.67 -3.01 5.24
CA ARG A 38 5.23 -2.74 5.16
C ARG A 38 4.74 -2.81 3.72
N ALA A 39 5.50 -2.31 2.76
CA ALA A 39 5.12 -2.34 1.36
C ALA A 39 5.05 -3.78 0.81
N ALA A 40 5.98 -4.66 1.19
CA ALA A 40 5.96 -6.08 0.85
C ALA A 40 4.70 -6.78 1.41
N GLY A 41 4.39 -6.56 2.69
CA GLY A 41 3.16 -7.07 3.32
C GLY A 41 1.89 -6.55 2.64
N ARG A 42 1.82 -5.26 2.29
CA ARG A 42 0.68 -4.66 1.58
C ARG A 42 0.50 -5.25 0.18
N ARG A 43 1.59 -5.46 -0.56
CA ARG A 43 1.58 -6.08 -1.90
C ARG A 43 1.02 -7.49 -1.85
N LEU A 44 1.48 -8.32 -0.90
CA LEU A 44 0.91 -9.66 -0.66
C LEU A 44 -0.58 -9.59 -0.34
N LYS A 45 -0.97 -8.78 0.65
CA LYS A 45 -2.37 -8.63 1.08
C LYS A 45 -3.29 -8.22 -0.07
N ALA A 46 -2.87 -7.21 -0.84
CA ALA A 46 -3.68 -6.68 -1.93
C ALA A 46 -3.88 -7.72 -3.05
N THR A 47 -2.79 -8.37 -3.47
CA THR A 47 -2.83 -9.35 -4.56
C THR A 47 -3.51 -10.66 -4.16
N ILE A 48 -3.28 -11.18 -2.94
CA ILE A 48 -4.04 -12.31 -2.39
C ILE A 48 -5.54 -12.00 -2.39
N ARG A 49 -5.93 -10.78 -2.00
CA ARG A 49 -7.34 -10.36 -2.01
C ARG A 49 -7.93 -10.30 -3.42
N VAL A 50 -7.19 -9.78 -4.39
CA VAL A 50 -7.62 -9.74 -5.80
C VAL A 50 -7.86 -11.16 -6.32
N TYR A 51 -6.94 -12.09 -6.05
CA TYR A 51 -7.00 -13.45 -6.56
C TYR A 51 -7.76 -14.45 -5.67
N ARG A 52 -8.26 -14.04 -4.49
CA ARG A 52 -8.95 -14.90 -3.50
C ARG A 52 -9.92 -15.95 -4.08
N PRO A 53 -10.77 -15.63 -5.09
CA PRO A 53 -11.65 -16.65 -5.68
C PRO A 53 -10.91 -17.86 -6.29
N LEU A 54 -9.66 -17.68 -6.69
CA LEU A 54 -8.80 -18.70 -7.29
C LEU A 54 -7.90 -19.42 -6.25
N LEU A 55 -7.93 -18.97 -4.99
CA LEU A 55 -7.04 -19.43 -3.91
C LEU A 55 -7.76 -20.28 -2.88
N ARG A 56 -7.03 -21.18 -2.21
CA ARG A 56 -7.55 -22.02 -1.11
C ARG A 56 -8.25 -21.14 -0.06
N PRO A 57 -9.56 -21.29 0.22
CA PRO A 57 -10.37 -20.29 0.92
C PRO A 57 -9.84 -20.03 2.33
N LYS A 58 -9.82 -21.08 3.16
CA LYS A 58 -9.41 -21.01 4.57
C LYS A 58 -8.01 -20.43 4.73
N LEU A 59 -7.06 -20.89 3.92
CA LEU A 59 -5.67 -20.41 3.97
C LEU A 59 -5.58 -18.94 3.53
N SER A 60 -6.22 -18.57 2.42
CA SER A 60 -6.22 -17.18 1.95
C SER A 60 -6.90 -16.21 2.91
N GLU A 61 -7.97 -16.62 3.59
CA GLU A 61 -8.66 -15.81 4.60
C GLU A 61 -7.78 -15.59 5.82
N TRP A 62 -7.14 -16.66 6.32
CA TRP A 62 -6.21 -16.56 7.43
C TRP A 62 -5.01 -15.66 7.09
N LEU A 63 -4.38 -15.86 5.93
CA LEU A 63 -3.27 -15.01 5.47
C LEU A 63 -3.68 -13.53 5.33
N LEU A 64 -4.91 -13.26 4.87
CA LEU A 64 -5.40 -11.89 4.77
C LEU A 64 -5.57 -11.22 6.13
N ALA A 65 -6.00 -11.95 7.16
CA ALA A 65 -6.12 -11.45 8.52
C ALA A 65 -4.74 -11.20 9.14
N GLU A 66 -3.80 -12.13 8.99
CA GLU A 66 -2.44 -11.97 9.50
C GLU A 66 -1.69 -10.84 8.81
N LEU A 67 -1.80 -10.70 7.48
CA LEU A 67 -1.25 -9.56 6.77
C LEU A 67 -1.98 -8.25 7.09
N ASP A 68 -3.25 -8.28 7.53
CA ASP A 68 -3.95 -7.08 7.97
C ASP A 68 -3.34 -6.56 9.27
N TRP A 69 -3.19 -7.44 10.27
CA TRP A 69 -2.51 -7.15 11.52
C TRP A 69 -1.06 -6.69 11.29
N PHE A 70 -0.27 -7.45 10.53
CA PHE A 70 1.14 -7.14 10.27
C PHE A 70 1.34 -5.73 9.69
N ASN A 71 0.51 -5.35 8.71
CA ASN A 71 0.58 -4.03 8.09
C ASN A 71 0.00 -2.89 8.96
N ALA A 72 -0.85 -3.23 9.94
CA ALA A 72 -1.39 -2.27 10.90
C ALA A 72 -0.34 -1.93 11.96
N GLU A 73 0.38 -2.93 12.49
CA GLU A 73 1.45 -2.74 13.48
C GLU A 73 2.63 -1.96 12.89
N LEU A 74 3.20 -2.42 11.76
CA LEU A 74 4.22 -1.65 11.02
C LEU A 74 3.72 -0.29 10.55
N GLY A 75 2.40 -0.12 10.49
CA GLY A 75 1.81 1.14 10.11
C GLY A 75 2.06 2.25 11.10
N LYS A 76 2.10 1.94 12.40
CA LYS A 76 2.34 2.93 13.45
C LYS A 76 3.73 3.56 13.28
N ALA A 77 4.76 2.72 13.10
CA ALA A 77 6.13 3.17 12.86
C ALA A 77 6.24 3.99 11.56
N ARG A 78 5.71 3.47 10.44
CA ARG A 78 5.80 4.20 9.16
C ARG A 78 5.06 5.53 9.17
N ASP A 79 3.90 5.60 9.82
CA ASP A 79 3.13 6.84 9.88
C ASP A 79 3.91 7.91 10.69
N ALA A 80 4.63 7.51 11.74
CA ALA A 80 5.51 8.42 12.48
C ALA A 80 6.74 8.88 11.67
N GLU A 81 7.38 7.98 10.92
CA GLU A 81 8.47 8.34 9.99
C GLU A 81 8.01 9.39 8.96
N VAL A 82 6.87 9.14 8.31
CA VAL A 82 6.33 10.04 7.27
C VAL A 82 5.98 11.40 7.87
N ILE A 83 5.35 11.45 9.05
CA ILE A 83 5.02 12.71 9.72
C ILE A 83 6.29 13.50 10.05
N HIS A 84 7.30 12.84 10.61
CA HIS A 84 8.57 13.48 10.94
C HIS A 84 9.29 14.01 9.69
N GLU A 85 9.43 13.19 8.65
CA GLU A 85 10.04 13.57 7.36
C GLU A 85 9.34 14.78 6.74
N GLN A 86 8.00 14.75 6.67
CA GLN A 86 7.21 15.82 6.06
C GLN A 86 7.30 17.13 6.86
N LEU A 87 7.21 17.07 8.19
CA LEU A 87 7.30 18.28 9.01
C LEU A 87 8.72 18.85 9.03
N ALA A 88 9.75 17.99 9.00
CA ALA A 88 11.14 18.44 8.86
C ALA A 88 11.36 19.18 7.54
N GLU A 89 10.79 18.70 6.42
CA GLU A 89 10.85 19.40 5.13
C GLU A 89 10.13 20.75 5.19
N LEU A 90 8.86 20.75 5.63
CA LEU A 90 8.00 21.93 5.66
C LEU A 90 8.52 23.04 6.58
N LEU A 91 9.15 22.65 7.70
CA LEU A 91 9.61 23.57 8.74
C LEU A 91 11.11 23.83 8.70
N SER A 92 11.83 23.35 7.68
CA SER A 92 13.28 23.50 7.53
C SER A 92 13.79 24.96 7.62
N GLY A 93 12.94 25.95 7.31
CA GLY A 93 13.24 27.38 7.42
C GLY A 93 12.95 28.04 8.77
N TYR A 94 12.48 27.30 9.77
CA TYR A 94 11.97 27.81 11.04
C TYR A 94 12.77 27.23 12.23
N PRO A 95 13.81 27.92 12.72
CA PRO A 95 14.64 27.44 13.83
C PRO A 95 13.86 27.07 15.10
N GLU A 96 12.76 27.78 15.37
CA GLU A 96 11.84 27.52 16.47
C GLU A 96 11.11 26.17 16.37
N ALA A 97 11.10 25.52 15.20
CA ALA A 97 10.48 24.21 15.01
C ALA A 97 11.31 23.06 15.59
N GLN A 98 12.57 23.29 15.98
CA GLN A 98 13.48 22.22 16.40
C GLN A 98 12.92 21.37 17.55
N SER A 99 12.32 22.00 18.57
CA SER A 99 11.74 21.27 19.71
C SER A 99 10.59 20.34 19.30
N LEU A 100 9.81 20.71 18.28
CA LEU A 100 8.74 19.87 17.74
C LEU A 100 9.34 18.68 16.98
N LEU A 101 10.33 18.94 16.12
CA LEU A 101 11.01 17.91 15.34
C LEU A 101 11.70 16.88 16.25
N ASP A 102 12.36 17.32 17.32
CA ASP A 102 12.98 16.43 18.31
C ASP A 102 11.95 15.52 19.00
N THR A 103 10.76 16.06 19.30
CA THR A 103 9.65 15.30 19.90
C THR A 103 9.13 14.23 18.94
N LEU A 104 8.99 14.56 17.66
CA LEU A 104 8.55 13.64 16.61
C LEU A 104 9.61 12.56 16.33
N ALA A 105 10.90 12.92 16.32
CA ALA A 105 12.00 11.98 16.18
C ALA A 105 12.03 10.97 17.33
N ALA A 106 11.84 11.42 18.58
CA ALA A 106 11.76 10.53 19.74
C ALA A 106 10.55 9.57 19.63
N ARG A 107 9.41 10.06 19.13
CA ARG A 107 8.22 9.22 18.90
C ARG A 107 8.45 8.20 17.79
N GLN A 108 9.10 8.60 16.70
CA GLN A 108 9.49 7.71 15.60
C GLN A 108 10.38 6.57 16.12
N GLU A 109 11.41 6.89 16.90
CA GLU A 109 12.33 5.88 17.43
C GLU A 109 11.62 4.90 18.37
N HIS A 110 10.76 5.40 19.26
CA HIS A 110 9.97 4.54 20.14
C HIS A 110 9.08 3.56 19.34
N LEU A 111 8.40 4.03 18.30
CA LEU A 111 7.57 3.17 17.45
C LEU A 111 8.38 2.20 16.58
N ARG A 112 9.63 2.55 16.24
CA ARG A 112 10.56 1.62 15.60
C ARG A 112 10.93 0.48 16.54
N LEU A 113 11.18 0.77 17.82
CA LEU A 113 11.42 -0.27 18.83
C LEU A 113 10.20 -1.18 19.03
N ASP A 114 8.98 -0.62 19.07
CA ASP A 114 7.74 -1.42 19.11
C ASP A 114 7.63 -2.34 17.87
N ALA A 115 8.02 -1.85 16.70
CA ALA A 115 8.03 -2.65 15.47
C ALA A 115 9.06 -3.78 15.54
N ILE A 116 10.24 -3.55 16.12
CA ILE A 116 11.26 -4.58 16.33
C ILE A 116 10.74 -5.67 17.27
N GLU A 117 10.16 -5.31 18.41
CA GLU A 117 9.57 -6.27 19.35
C GLU A 117 8.46 -7.10 18.66
N MET A 118 7.60 -6.45 17.89
CA MET A 118 6.56 -7.14 17.12
C MET A 118 7.13 -8.11 16.07
N LEU A 119 8.27 -7.80 15.46
CA LEU A 119 8.90 -8.65 14.44
C LEU A 119 9.51 -9.93 15.03
N ASP A 120 9.84 -9.94 16.33
CA ASP A 120 10.34 -11.12 17.07
C ASP A 120 9.19 -12.04 17.57
N ASP A 121 7.93 -11.64 17.39
CA ASP A 121 6.78 -12.41 17.84
C ASP A 121 6.59 -13.71 17.01
N ASP A 122 6.28 -14.83 17.69
CA ASP A 122 5.96 -16.13 17.09
C ASP A 122 4.88 -16.04 16.00
N ARG A 123 3.98 -15.06 16.09
CA ARG A 123 2.96 -14.76 15.09
C ARG A 123 3.55 -14.35 13.75
N VAL A 124 4.62 -13.54 13.73
CA VAL A 124 5.32 -13.17 12.49
C VAL A 124 6.00 -14.39 11.89
N THR A 125 6.67 -15.20 12.72
CA THR A 125 7.26 -16.48 12.31
C THR A 125 6.22 -17.42 11.68
N GLY A 126 5.04 -17.52 12.28
CA GLY A 126 3.91 -18.30 11.78
C GLY A 126 3.39 -17.79 10.43
N LEU A 127 3.24 -16.48 10.28
CA LEU A 127 2.83 -15.83 9.01
C LEU A 127 3.82 -16.13 7.89
N VAL A 128 5.12 -15.90 8.11
CA VAL A 128 6.16 -16.09 7.09
C VAL A 128 6.32 -17.57 6.70
N SER A 129 6.15 -18.48 7.66
CA SER A 129 6.15 -19.93 7.42
C SER A 129 4.95 -20.38 6.59
N ALA A 130 3.74 -19.89 6.91
CA ALA A 130 2.55 -20.19 6.14
C ALA A 130 2.62 -19.62 4.71
N LEU A 131 3.24 -18.44 4.55
CA LEU A 131 3.50 -17.85 3.24
C LEU A 131 4.42 -18.73 2.39
N GLU A 132 5.41 -19.42 2.96
CA GLU A 132 6.29 -20.31 2.19
C GLU A 132 5.50 -21.41 1.49
N GLY A 133 4.65 -22.13 2.22
CA GLY A 133 3.78 -23.14 1.62
C GLY A 133 2.80 -22.55 0.61
N PHE A 134 2.28 -21.35 0.89
CA PHE A 134 1.31 -20.67 0.04
C PHE A 134 1.91 -20.25 -1.31
N VAL A 135 3.07 -19.60 -1.35
CA VAL A 135 3.62 -19.05 -2.61
C VAL A 135 3.99 -20.10 -3.63
N HIS A 136 4.27 -21.34 -3.19
CA HIS A 136 4.55 -22.47 -4.08
C HIS A 136 3.30 -23.21 -4.56
N ARG A 137 2.24 -23.26 -3.74
CA ARG A 137 0.97 -23.94 -4.06
C ARG A 137 -0.27 -23.13 -3.67
N PRO A 138 -0.48 -21.94 -4.28
CA PRO A 138 -1.52 -21.01 -3.84
C PRO A 138 -2.90 -21.36 -4.42
N TRP A 139 -2.91 -21.97 -5.61
CA TRP A 139 -4.11 -22.11 -6.42
C TRP A 139 -5.00 -23.24 -5.92
N ARG A 140 -6.32 -23.08 -6.07
CA ARG A 140 -7.24 -24.19 -5.87
C ARG A 140 -7.00 -25.25 -6.94
N ARG A 141 -7.01 -26.52 -6.52
CA ARG A 141 -7.08 -27.65 -7.44
C ARG A 141 -8.51 -27.74 -7.98
N THR A 142 -8.65 -27.95 -9.28
CA THR A 142 -9.93 -28.33 -9.87
C THR A 142 -10.28 -29.75 -9.42
N LEU A 143 -11.57 -30.00 -9.15
CA LEU A 143 -12.06 -31.32 -8.72
C LEU A 143 -11.76 -32.42 -9.75
N ASP A 144 -11.66 -32.03 -11.02
CA ASP A 144 -11.59 -32.94 -12.17
C ASP A 144 -10.17 -33.43 -12.48
N THR A 145 -9.14 -32.58 -12.33
CA THR A 145 -7.77 -32.93 -12.75
C THR A 145 -6.77 -33.02 -11.59
N GLN A 146 -7.16 -32.63 -10.37
CA GLN A 146 -6.25 -32.52 -9.21
C GLN A 146 -4.97 -31.70 -9.52
N GLN A 147 -4.97 -30.85 -10.54
CA GLN A 147 -3.84 -30.01 -10.94
C GLN A 147 -4.14 -28.53 -10.67
N GLU A 148 -3.08 -27.75 -10.43
CA GLU A 148 -3.17 -26.29 -10.40
C GLU A 148 -3.25 -25.76 -11.85
N ASP A 149 -4.47 -25.65 -12.36
CA ASP A 149 -4.72 -25.21 -13.74
C ASP A 149 -5.30 -23.80 -13.84
N THR A 150 -4.70 -22.86 -13.09
CA THR A 150 -5.09 -21.45 -13.17
C THR A 150 -4.74 -20.89 -14.53
N SER A 151 -5.78 -20.57 -15.29
CA SER A 151 -5.68 -20.10 -16.67
C SER A 151 -5.33 -18.61 -16.73
N ARG A 152 -4.79 -18.18 -17.87
CA ARG A 152 -4.51 -16.77 -18.14
C ARG A 152 -5.78 -15.91 -18.02
N GLN A 153 -6.90 -16.40 -18.55
CA GLN A 153 -8.18 -15.69 -18.53
C GLN A 153 -8.69 -15.47 -17.10
N GLN A 154 -8.54 -16.46 -16.22
CA GLN A 154 -8.92 -16.33 -14.82
C GLN A 154 -8.11 -15.24 -14.11
N ILE A 155 -6.79 -15.20 -14.29
CA ILE A 155 -5.93 -14.15 -13.68
C ILE A 155 -6.31 -12.76 -14.21
N LEU A 156 -6.36 -12.60 -15.54
CA LEU A 156 -6.67 -11.31 -16.15
C LEU A 156 -8.08 -10.82 -15.78
N GLY A 157 -9.07 -11.71 -15.71
CA GLY A 157 -10.42 -11.36 -15.26
C GLY A 157 -10.47 -10.83 -13.82
N ARG A 158 -9.57 -11.27 -12.94
CA ARG A 158 -9.45 -10.70 -11.57
C ARG A 158 -8.82 -9.30 -11.58
N ILE A 159 -7.89 -9.04 -12.49
CA ILE A 159 -7.30 -7.70 -12.69
C ILE A 159 -8.34 -6.75 -13.28
N ASP A 160 -9.11 -7.18 -14.28
CA ASP A 160 -10.20 -6.38 -14.85
C ASP A 160 -11.28 -6.06 -13.80
N TRP A 161 -11.60 -7.02 -12.92
CA TRP A 161 -12.46 -6.76 -11.77
C TRP A 161 -11.89 -5.67 -10.85
N ALA A 162 -10.58 -5.68 -10.56
CA ALA A 162 -9.93 -4.65 -9.75
C ALA A 162 -9.97 -3.26 -10.44
N ARG A 163 -9.74 -3.21 -11.76
CA ARG A 163 -9.91 -1.99 -12.58
C ARG A 163 -11.34 -1.45 -12.48
N GLY A 164 -12.35 -2.30 -12.64
CA GLY A 164 -13.76 -1.90 -12.52
C GLY A 164 -14.10 -1.29 -11.15
N ARG A 165 -13.40 -1.72 -10.08
CA ARG A 165 -13.56 -1.12 -8.74
C ARG A 165 -12.99 0.29 -8.67
N VAL A 166 -11.88 0.58 -9.35
CA VAL A 166 -11.33 1.95 -9.46
C VAL A 166 -12.31 2.85 -10.20
N LEU A 167 -12.80 2.40 -11.36
CA LEU A 167 -13.80 3.14 -12.15
C LEU A 167 -15.03 3.49 -11.32
N LYS A 168 -15.56 2.50 -10.58
CA LYS A 168 -16.69 2.74 -9.67
C LYS A 168 -16.34 3.77 -8.59
N ALA A 169 -15.16 3.63 -7.95
CA ALA A 169 -14.72 4.57 -6.92
C ALA A 169 -14.63 6.01 -7.41
N TRP A 170 -14.12 6.19 -8.63
CA TRP A 170 -14.00 7.50 -9.24
C TRP A 170 -15.37 8.12 -9.51
N ARG A 171 -16.30 7.36 -10.10
CA ARG A 171 -17.68 7.83 -10.34
C ARG A 171 -18.41 8.20 -9.03
N ASP A 172 -18.19 7.40 -7.98
CA ASP A 172 -18.81 7.65 -6.67
C ASP A 172 -18.21 8.87 -5.96
N ALA A 173 -16.96 9.26 -6.27
CA ALA A 173 -16.26 10.38 -5.63
C ALA A 173 -16.60 11.75 -6.23
N ASP A 174 -17.20 11.79 -7.43
CA ASP A 174 -17.53 13.04 -8.15
C ASP A 174 -18.90 13.64 -7.73
N ALA A 175 -19.56 13.08 -6.69
CA ALA A 175 -20.97 13.32 -6.41
C ALA A 175 -21.29 14.15 -5.14
N ASP A 176 -20.36 14.39 -4.20
CA ASP A 176 -20.63 15.10 -2.92
C ASP A 176 -19.34 15.52 -2.18
N SER A 177 -19.30 16.67 -1.48
CA SER A 177 -18.08 17.35 -0.98
C SER A 177 -17.47 16.78 0.31
N ASP A 178 -18.28 16.28 1.27
CA ASP A 178 -17.73 15.56 2.44
C ASP A 178 -17.49 14.06 2.12
N ALA A 179 -18.28 13.51 1.20
CA ALA A 179 -18.03 12.20 0.62
C ALA A 179 -16.76 12.19 -0.26
N GLU A 180 -16.28 13.36 -0.70
CA GLU A 180 -15.14 13.55 -1.58
C GLU A 180 -13.85 13.01 -0.97
N ARG A 181 -13.51 13.40 0.27
CA ARG A 181 -12.28 12.93 0.94
C ARG A 181 -12.31 11.43 1.21
N ALA A 182 -13.44 10.91 1.70
CA ALA A 182 -13.64 9.48 1.89
C ALA A 182 -13.58 8.70 0.55
N GLY A 183 -14.12 9.29 -0.51
CA GLY A 183 -14.09 8.81 -1.88
C GLY A 183 -12.67 8.75 -2.46
N LEU A 184 -11.88 9.82 -2.29
CA LEU A 184 -10.48 9.89 -2.73
C LEU A 184 -9.59 8.89 -1.98
N HIS A 185 -9.76 8.74 -0.66
CA HIS A 185 -9.05 7.71 0.10
C HIS A 185 -9.37 6.29 -0.41
N LEU A 186 -10.66 6.03 -0.66
CA LEU A 186 -11.12 4.76 -1.21
C LEU A 186 -10.59 4.50 -2.63
N LEU A 187 -10.57 5.54 -3.47
CA LEU A 187 -10.04 5.53 -4.82
C LEU A 187 -8.54 5.21 -4.80
N ARG A 188 -7.75 5.90 -3.96
CA ARG A 188 -6.32 5.64 -3.77
C ARG A 188 -6.05 4.19 -3.39
N ARG A 189 -6.80 3.68 -2.41
CA ARG A 189 -6.65 2.29 -1.94
C ARG A 189 -6.92 1.29 -3.07
N ARG A 190 -7.92 1.56 -3.90
CA ARG A 190 -8.26 0.73 -5.07
C ARG A 190 -7.22 0.86 -6.18
N ALA A 191 -6.72 2.06 -6.46
CA ALA A 191 -5.65 2.31 -7.42
C ALA A 191 -4.37 1.56 -7.03
N LYS A 192 -3.92 1.63 -5.78
CA LYS A 192 -2.77 0.84 -5.28
C LYS A 192 -3.00 -0.67 -5.44
N ALA A 193 -4.18 -1.17 -5.07
CA ALA A 193 -4.48 -2.60 -5.22
C ALA A 193 -4.45 -3.05 -6.69
N THR A 194 -4.97 -2.23 -7.61
CA THR A 194 -4.93 -2.49 -9.05
C THR A 194 -3.50 -2.41 -9.60
N ARG A 195 -2.69 -1.44 -9.15
CA ARG A 195 -1.26 -1.36 -9.46
C ARG A 195 -0.54 -2.66 -9.12
N TYR A 196 -0.68 -3.14 -7.88
CA TYR A 196 -0.04 -4.37 -7.42
C TYR A 196 -0.53 -5.61 -8.19
N ALA A 197 -1.80 -5.63 -8.61
CA ALA A 197 -2.32 -6.70 -9.45
C ALA A 197 -1.64 -6.70 -10.84
N PHE A 198 -1.44 -5.54 -11.46
CA PHE A 198 -0.67 -5.43 -12.71
C PHE A 198 0.82 -5.75 -12.51
N GLU A 199 1.45 -5.27 -11.44
CA GLU A 199 2.85 -5.60 -11.10
C GLU A 199 3.04 -7.12 -11.01
N SER A 200 2.09 -7.82 -10.38
CA SER A 200 2.18 -9.28 -10.17
C SER A 200 2.21 -10.10 -11.46
N VAL A 201 1.72 -9.54 -12.57
CA VAL A 201 1.69 -10.23 -13.87
C VAL A 201 2.71 -9.70 -14.88
N SER A 202 3.45 -8.63 -14.57
CA SER A 202 4.30 -7.94 -15.55
C SER A 202 5.37 -8.83 -16.20
N ASN A 203 5.94 -9.79 -15.47
CA ASN A 203 6.92 -10.73 -16.04
C ASN A 203 6.28 -11.69 -17.04
N GLY A 204 5.07 -12.18 -16.74
CA GLY A 204 4.33 -13.11 -17.61
C GLY A 204 3.44 -12.44 -18.66
N TYR A 205 3.19 -11.14 -18.54
CA TYR A 205 2.30 -10.32 -19.37
C TYR A 205 2.83 -8.88 -19.46
N PRO A 206 3.84 -8.60 -20.31
CA PRO A 206 4.47 -7.28 -20.42
C PRO A 206 3.52 -6.14 -20.79
N GLN A 207 2.37 -6.44 -21.41
CA GLN A 207 1.32 -5.47 -21.70
C GLN A 207 0.70 -4.83 -20.43
N ALA A 208 0.95 -5.40 -19.25
CA ALA A 208 0.58 -4.80 -17.97
C ALA A 208 1.43 -3.58 -17.59
N VAL A 209 2.66 -3.44 -18.12
CA VAL A 209 3.61 -2.42 -17.66
C VAL A 209 3.09 -0.97 -17.81
N PRO A 210 2.44 -0.57 -18.92
CA PRO A 210 1.82 0.75 -19.01
C PRO A 210 0.78 1.00 -17.91
N GLN A 211 0.00 -0.02 -17.54
CA GLN A 211 -1.00 0.10 -16.49
C GLN A 211 -0.34 0.23 -15.11
N VAL A 212 0.78 -0.46 -14.85
CA VAL A 212 1.56 -0.27 -13.62
C VAL A 212 1.95 1.19 -13.45
N ARG A 213 2.48 1.83 -14.50
CA ARG A 213 2.87 3.25 -14.47
C ARG A 213 1.69 4.17 -14.22
N PHE A 214 0.60 3.97 -14.95
CA PHE A 214 -0.62 4.76 -14.78
C PHE A 214 -1.15 4.71 -13.34
N TYR A 215 -1.28 3.51 -12.77
CA TYR A 215 -1.76 3.37 -11.39
C TYR A 215 -0.72 3.78 -10.34
N ALA A 216 0.57 3.81 -10.67
CA ALA A 216 1.61 4.37 -9.81
C ALA A 216 1.40 5.87 -9.65
N GLU A 217 1.40 6.60 -10.77
CA GLU A 217 1.21 8.04 -10.83
C GLU A 217 -0.10 8.46 -10.17
N LEU A 218 -1.21 7.79 -10.50
CA LEU A 218 -2.50 8.05 -9.86
C LEU A 218 -2.45 7.86 -8.33
N SER A 219 -1.80 6.81 -7.85
CA SER A 219 -1.73 6.52 -6.42
C SER A 219 -0.79 7.44 -5.64
N GLU A 220 0.19 8.03 -6.33
CA GLU A 220 1.12 9.04 -5.79
C GLU A 220 0.41 10.38 -5.65
N LEU A 221 -0.27 10.85 -6.70
CA LEU A 221 -1.07 12.08 -6.66
C LEU A 221 -2.14 12.03 -5.56
N LEU A 222 -2.90 10.93 -5.49
CA LEU A 222 -3.87 10.73 -4.41
C LEU A 222 -3.21 10.53 -3.03
N GLY A 223 -1.92 10.16 -2.99
CA GLY A 223 -1.11 10.10 -1.78
C GLY A 223 -0.94 11.48 -1.16
N VAL A 224 -0.54 12.48 -1.96
CA VAL A 224 -0.37 13.86 -1.50
C VAL A 224 -1.64 14.42 -0.85
N VAL A 225 -2.82 14.09 -1.39
CA VAL A 225 -4.11 14.50 -0.80
C VAL A 225 -4.32 13.90 0.59
N GLN A 226 -3.97 12.61 0.77
CA GLN A 226 -4.11 11.95 2.06
C GLN A 226 -3.07 12.44 3.08
N ASP A 227 -1.86 12.74 2.61
CA ASP A 227 -0.76 13.20 3.46
C ASP A 227 -1.10 14.54 4.12
N ALA A 228 -1.80 15.44 3.43
CA ALA A 228 -2.29 16.68 4.03
C ALA A 228 -3.21 16.45 5.24
N ALA A 229 -4.12 15.47 5.16
CA ALA A 229 -4.98 15.11 6.29
C ALA A 229 -4.18 14.49 7.45
N MET A 230 -3.18 13.66 7.15
CA MET A 230 -2.33 13.06 8.18
C MET A 230 -1.48 14.12 8.91
N VAL A 231 -0.97 15.12 8.19
CA VAL A 231 -0.23 16.25 8.79
C VAL A 231 -1.15 17.11 9.67
N GLU A 232 -2.37 17.40 9.23
CA GLU A 232 -3.36 18.13 10.02
C GLU A 232 -3.71 17.40 11.33
N ASP A 233 -3.97 16.10 11.25
CA ASP A 233 -4.24 15.26 12.42
C ASP A 233 -3.04 15.26 13.39
N ALA A 234 -1.82 15.11 12.86
CA ALA A 234 -0.59 15.10 13.67
C ALA A 234 -0.33 16.43 14.39
N LEU A 235 -0.66 17.55 13.74
CA LEU A 235 -0.46 18.89 14.28
C LEU A 235 -1.58 19.37 15.19
N THR A 236 -2.67 18.61 15.34
CA THR A 236 -3.76 18.95 16.28
C THR A 236 -3.26 19.11 17.72
N ALA A 237 -2.23 18.35 18.11
CA ALA A 237 -1.60 18.45 19.43
C ALA A 237 -0.60 19.61 19.57
N TYR A 238 -0.29 20.33 18.48
CA TYR A 238 0.75 21.36 18.40
C TYR A 238 0.20 22.67 17.83
N PRO A 239 -0.76 23.34 18.50
CA PRO A 239 -1.33 24.59 18.00
C PRO A 239 -0.27 25.70 17.97
N GLY A 240 -0.23 26.46 16.88
CA GLY A 240 0.70 27.58 16.73
C GLY A 240 0.90 28.01 15.28
N GLU A 241 1.69 29.06 15.08
CA GLU A 241 1.98 29.62 13.76
C GLU A 241 2.66 28.61 12.83
N LEU A 242 3.61 27.82 13.35
CA LEU A 242 4.30 26.76 12.59
C LEU A 242 3.34 25.69 12.07
N ALA A 243 2.37 25.28 12.90
CA ALA A 243 1.36 24.31 12.49
C ALA A 243 0.45 24.88 11.39
N GLN A 244 0.05 26.15 11.50
CA GLN A 244 -0.75 26.81 10.47
C GLN A 244 0.00 26.91 9.14
N ILE A 245 1.30 27.22 9.17
CA ILE A 245 2.17 27.27 7.98
C ILE A 245 2.26 25.89 7.32
N ALA A 246 2.57 24.84 8.09
CA ALA A 246 2.70 23.48 7.57
C ALA A 246 1.37 22.96 6.97
N ILE A 247 0.26 23.19 7.67
CA ILE A 247 -1.09 22.84 7.21
C ILE A 247 -1.42 23.57 5.91
N ALA A 248 -1.21 24.90 5.84
CA ALA A 248 -1.51 25.68 4.65
C ALA A 248 -0.69 25.26 3.42
N GLU A 249 0.59 24.92 3.60
CA GLU A 249 1.43 24.40 2.53
C GLU A 249 0.93 23.04 2.03
N GLN A 250 0.60 22.11 2.95
CA GLN A 250 0.08 20.80 2.59
C GLN A 250 -1.27 20.87 1.87
N TYR A 251 -2.17 21.74 2.33
CA TYR A 251 -3.43 21.99 1.62
C TYR A 251 -3.21 22.46 0.19
N ARG A 252 -2.23 23.34 -0.06
CA ARG A 252 -1.90 23.79 -1.41
C ARG A 252 -1.39 22.65 -2.29
N ARG A 253 -0.51 21.80 -1.75
CA ARG A 253 0.03 20.60 -2.43
C ARG A 253 -1.10 19.61 -2.76
N ALA A 254 -2.00 19.36 -1.80
CA ALA A 254 -3.16 18.47 -1.95
C ALA A 254 -4.11 18.94 -3.06
N THR A 255 -4.52 20.21 -3.06
CA THR A 255 -5.42 20.76 -4.11
C THR A 255 -4.83 20.62 -5.51
N LYS A 256 -3.52 20.88 -5.67
CA LYS A 256 -2.83 20.71 -6.95
C LYS A 256 -2.80 19.23 -7.36
N ALA A 257 -2.43 18.33 -6.45
CA ALA A 257 -2.34 16.91 -6.73
C ALA A 257 -3.71 16.30 -7.06
N GLU A 258 -4.78 16.76 -6.40
CA GLU A 258 -6.13 16.34 -6.70
C GLU A 258 -6.57 16.74 -8.12
N SER A 259 -6.32 17.99 -8.53
CA SER A 259 -6.58 18.43 -9.90
C SER A 259 -5.84 17.56 -10.92
N SER A 260 -4.54 17.33 -10.69
CA SER A 260 -3.74 16.47 -11.57
C SER A 260 -4.24 15.02 -11.59
N ALA A 261 -4.72 14.47 -10.46
CA ALA A 261 -5.30 13.13 -10.41
C ALA A 261 -6.58 13.04 -11.24
N ARG A 262 -7.44 14.07 -11.19
CA ARG A 262 -8.66 14.14 -11.99
C ARG A 262 -8.34 14.22 -13.49
N ASP A 263 -7.36 15.05 -13.87
CA ASP A 263 -6.93 15.17 -15.26
C ASP A 263 -6.34 13.85 -15.80
N LEU A 264 -5.51 13.18 -14.98
CA LEU A 264 -4.96 11.86 -15.30
C LEU A 264 -6.07 10.81 -15.48
N LEU A 265 -7.08 10.79 -14.61
CA LEU A 265 -8.21 9.88 -14.71
C LEU A 265 -9.03 10.12 -15.99
N ARG A 266 -9.33 11.39 -16.32
CA ARG A 266 -10.06 11.77 -17.55
C ARG A 266 -9.28 11.39 -18.82
N ALA A 267 -7.96 11.53 -18.80
CA ALA A 267 -7.12 11.19 -19.96
C ALA A 267 -6.88 9.69 -20.12
N GLY A 268 -6.75 8.95 -19.00
CA GLY A 268 -6.30 7.55 -19.00
C GLY A 268 -7.42 6.50 -18.87
N LEU A 269 -8.62 6.90 -18.45
CA LEU A 269 -9.79 6.04 -18.44
C LEU A 269 -10.68 6.48 -19.59
N PRO A 270 -10.90 5.65 -20.63
CA PRO A 270 -11.77 6.03 -21.73
C PRO A 270 -13.12 6.47 -21.17
N GLU A 271 -13.65 7.57 -21.73
CA GLU A 271 -15.02 7.99 -21.50
C GLU A 271 -15.95 6.78 -21.64
N ILE A 272 -16.89 6.72 -20.72
CA ILE A 272 -17.90 5.66 -20.57
C ILE A 272 -18.71 5.54 -21.85
#